data_AF-A0A380AV74-F1
#
_entry.id   AF-A0A380AV74-F1
#
_cell.length_a   1.000
_cell.length_b   1.000
_cell.length_c   1.000
_cell.angle_alpha   90.00
_cell.angle_beta   90.00
_cell.angle_gamma   90.00
#
_symmetry.space_group_name_H-M   'P 1'
#
loop_
_entity.id
_entity.type
_entity.pdbx_description
1 polymer ?
#
loop_
_entity_poly.entity_id
_entity_poly.type
_entity_poly.pdbx_seq_one_letter_code
_entity_poly.pdbx_strand_id
1 'polypeptide(L)'
;MACADVCLYQPSSAASIPLNVEAQTRRLGVPESIASFAASFGATIGQNGCAGLYPAMLAVMVAPTVGINPLDPMWIATLVGIVTVSSAGVAGVGGGATFAALIVLPAMGLPVTLVALLISVEPLIDMGRTALNVSGSMTAGTLTSQWLKQTDKAILDSEDDAELAHR
;
A
#
# COMPACT_ATOMS: atom_id res chain seq x y z
N MET A 1 -16.58 -1.25 -0.82
CA MET A 1 -16.35 -0.49 -2.07
C MET A 1 -15.81 0.92 -1.79
N ALA A 2 -16.51 1.76 -1.01
CA ALA A 2 -16.24 3.21 -1.03
C ALA A 2 -14.84 3.67 -0.56
N CYS A 3 -14.16 2.95 0.33
CA CYS A 3 -12.80 3.35 0.74
C CYS A 3 -11.77 3.13 -0.39
N ALA A 4 -11.96 2.10 -1.23
CA ALA A 4 -11.15 1.89 -2.43
C ALA A 4 -11.49 2.92 -3.50
N ASP A 5 -12.78 3.27 -3.66
CA ASP A 5 -13.22 4.31 -4.60
C ASP A 5 -12.62 5.68 -4.26
N VAL A 6 -12.56 6.06 -2.99
CA VAL A 6 -11.92 7.31 -2.55
C VAL A 6 -10.42 7.30 -2.85
N CYS A 7 -9.74 6.17 -2.72
CA CYS A 7 -8.33 6.05 -3.10
C CYS A 7 -8.10 6.21 -4.62
N LEU A 8 -9.11 5.93 -5.45
CA LEU A 8 -9.06 6.13 -6.90
C LEU A 8 -9.23 7.62 -7.28
N TYR A 9 -10.01 8.39 -6.52
CA TYR A 9 -10.20 9.83 -6.78
C TYR A 9 -9.18 10.73 -6.03
N GLN A 10 -8.67 10.27 -4.89
CA GLN A 10 -7.74 10.98 -4.01
C GLN A 10 -6.66 10.00 -3.52
N PRO A 11 -5.49 9.90 -4.20
CA PRO A 11 -4.43 8.95 -3.85
C PRO A 11 -3.65 9.41 -2.61
N SER A 12 -4.30 9.42 -1.45
CA SER A 12 -3.70 9.76 -0.16
C SER A 12 -4.21 8.86 0.95
N SER A 13 -3.31 8.02 1.50
CA SER A 13 -3.62 7.17 2.65
C SER A 13 -4.02 7.99 3.87
N ALA A 14 -3.38 9.15 4.10
CA ALA A 14 -3.70 10.02 5.22
C ALA A 14 -5.09 10.67 5.07
N ALA A 15 -5.44 11.14 3.88
CA ALA A 15 -6.76 11.71 3.62
C ALA A 15 -7.87 10.66 3.73
N SER A 16 -7.56 9.38 3.49
CA SER A 16 -8.51 8.28 3.60
C SER A 16 -8.77 7.80 5.04
N ILE A 17 -8.02 8.26 6.04
CA ILE A 17 -8.13 7.76 7.42
C ILE A 17 -9.57 7.79 7.96
N PRO A 18 -10.32 8.91 7.88
CA PRO A 18 -11.68 8.96 8.44
C PRO A 18 -12.62 7.93 7.78
N LEU A 19 -12.57 7.82 6.46
CA LEU A 19 -13.39 6.89 5.68
C LEU A 19 -12.97 5.43 5.89
N ASN A 20 -11.69 5.19 6.13
CA ASN A 20 -11.14 3.89 6.48
C ASN A 20 -11.64 3.44 7.86
N VAL A 21 -11.62 4.32 8.86
CA VAL A 21 -12.19 4.05 10.19
C VAL A 21 -13.68 3.80 10.10
N GLU A 22 -14.42 4.60 9.33
CA GLU A 22 -15.86 4.41 9.12
C GLU A 22 -16.15 3.06 8.45
N ALA A 23 -15.40 2.71 7.41
CA ALA A 23 -15.56 1.42 6.72
C ALA A 23 -15.30 0.24 7.65
N GLN A 24 -14.24 0.28 8.45
CA GLN A 24 -13.94 -0.79 9.40
C GLN A 24 -15.00 -0.91 10.51
N THR A 25 -15.47 0.22 11.04
CA THR A 25 -16.46 0.21 12.12
C THR A 25 -17.84 -0.19 11.65
N ARG A 26 -18.33 0.40 10.55
CA ARG A 26 -19.71 0.24 10.08
C ARG A 26 -19.94 -0.97 9.20
N ARG A 27 -18.91 -1.46 8.49
CA ARG A 27 -19.05 -2.60 7.58
C ARG A 27 -18.32 -3.85 8.05
N LEU A 28 -17.25 -3.71 8.83
CA LEU A 28 -16.44 -4.84 9.28
C LEU A 28 -16.62 -5.14 10.78
N GLY A 29 -17.46 -4.39 11.49
CA GLY A 29 -17.73 -4.59 12.91
C GLY A 29 -16.50 -4.39 13.81
N VAL A 30 -15.48 -3.68 13.33
CA VAL A 30 -14.23 -3.46 14.07
C VAL A 30 -14.43 -2.33 15.09
N PRO A 31 -14.02 -2.48 16.36
CA PRO A 31 -14.06 -1.41 17.34
C PRO A 31 -13.30 -0.17 16.87
N GLU A 32 -13.85 1.02 17.13
CA GLU A 32 -13.29 2.30 16.68
C GLU A 32 -11.83 2.51 17.11
N SER A 33 -11.45 2.03 18.30
CA SER A 33 -10.09 2.10 18.81
C SER A 33 -9.10 1.29 17.95
N ILE A 34 -9.48 0.08 17.54
CA ILE A 34 -8.67 -0.78 16.67
C ILE A 34 -8.64 -0.19 15.26
N ALA A 35 -9.79 0.24 14.74
CA ALA A 35 -9.90 0.82 13.40
C ALA A 35 -9.04 2.09 13.27
N SER A 36 -9.13 3.01 14.23
CA SER A 36 -8.37 4.27 14.25
C SER A 36 -6.87 4.03 14.35
N PHE A 37 -6.46 3.09 15.20
CA PHE A 37 -5.07 2.70 15.32
C PHE A 37 -4.56 2.07 14.02
N ALA A 38 -5.28 1.09 13.47
CA ALA A 38 -4.89 0.41 12.25
C ALA A 38 -4.80 1.36 11.05
N ALA A 39 -5.78 2.27 10.89
CA ALA A 39 -5.79 3.26 9.80
C ALA A 39 -4.61 4.25 9.91
N SER A 40 -4.37 4.81 11.10
CA SER A 40 -3.31 5.80 11.32
C SER A 40 -1.91 5.19 11.27
N PHE A 41 -1.73 4.02 11.89
CA PHE A 41 -0.48 3.28 11.87
C PHE A 41 -0.19 2.72 10.48
N GLY A 42 -1.21 2.24 9.78
CA GLY A 42 -1.11 1.74 8.40
C GLY A 42 -0.74 2.83 7.39
N ALA A 43 -1.22 4.05 7.57
CA ALA A 43 -0.85 5.18 6.71
C ALA A 43 0.65 5.56 6.77
N THR A 44 1.33 5.20 7.87
CA THR A 44 2.75 5.54 8.11
C THR A 44 3.68 4.35 7.90
N ILE A 45 3.42 3.21 8.55
CA ILE A 45 4.30 2.03 8.54
C ILE A 45 3.82 0.96 7.54
N GLY A 46 2.51 0.88 7.29
CA GLY A 46 1.89 -0.11 6.40
C GLY A 46 2.04 0.17 4.90
N GLN A 47 3.13 0.81 4.47
CA GLN A 47 3.31 1.31 3.11
C GLN A 47 3.88 0.25 2.13
N ASN A 48 3.32 -0.96 2.14
CA ASN A 48 3.77 -2.07 1.27
C ASN A 48 3.74 -1.72 -0.22
N GLY A 49 2.75 -0.93 -0.65
CA GLY A 49 2.65 -0.44 -2.02
C GLY A 49 3.80 0.50 -2.39
N CYS A 50 4.25 1.33 -1.45
CA CYS A 50 5.31 2.32 -1.67
C CYS A 50 6.70 1.70 -1.55
N ALA A 51 6.91 0.84 -0.55
CA ALA A 51 8.22 0.34 -0.17
C ALA A 51 8.58 -0.99 -0.85
N GLY A 52 7.56 -1.80 -1.19
CA GLY A 52 7.71 -3.09 -1.85
C GLY A 52 7.38 -3.02 -3.34
N LEU A 53 6.09 -2.83 -3.67
CA LEU A 53 5.61 -2.95 -5.05
C LEU A 53 6.19 -1.89 -5.97
N TYR A 54 6.16 -0.62 -5.56
CA TYR A 54 6.59 0.49 -6.42
C TYR A 54 8.03 0.34 -6.93
N PRO A 55 9.07 0.20 -6.08
CA PRO A 55 10.43 0.06 -6.56
C PRO A 55 10.66 -1.22 -7.36
N ALA A 56 9.97 -2.32 -7.02
CA ALA A 56 10.06 -3.57 -7.78
C ALA A 56 9.48 -3.41 -9.20
N MET A 57 8.32 -2.78 -9.30
CA MET A 57 7.68 -2.47 -10.58
C MET A 57 8.56 -1.55 -11.43
N LEU A 58 9.12 -0.48 -10.85
CA LEU A 58 10.06 0.41 -11.55
C LEU A 58 11.28 -0.36 -12.08
N ALA A 59 11.87 -1.24 -11.25
CA ALA A 59 13.03 -2.02 -11.66
C ALA A 59 12.71 -2.93 -12.85
N VAL A 60 11.55 -3.59 -12.84
CA VAL A 60 11.07 -4.47 -13.93
C VAL A 60 10.80 -3.67 -15.21
N MET A 61 10.21 -2.48 -15.11
CA MET A 61 9.94 -1.61 -16.26
C MET A 61 11.22 -1.06 -16.90
N VAL A 62 12.23 -0.72 -16.09
CA VAL A 62 13.48 -0.12 -16.57
C VAL A 62 14.47 -1.16 -17.06
N ALA A 63 14.50 -2.37 -16.51
CA ALA A 63 15.49 -3.40 -16.84
C ALA A 63 15.64 -3.68 -18.36
N PRO A 64 14.55 -3.84 -19.16
CA PRO A 64 14.67 -4.06 -20.60
C PRO A 64 15.35 -2.91 -21.35
N THR A 65 15.19 -1.67 -20.88
CA THR A 65 15.75 -0.48 -21.54
C THR A 65 17.28 -0.42 -21.46
N VAL A 66 17.86 -1.14 -20.49
CA VAL A 66 19.31 -1.27 -20.30
C VAL A 66 19.83 -2.65 -20.71
N GLY A 67 19.01 -3.46 -21.40
CA GLY A 67 19.38 -4.79 -21.90
C GLY A 67 19.37 -5.91 -20.85
N ILE A 68 18.78 -5.68 -19.69
CA ILE A 68 18.63 -6.70 -18.64
C ILE A 68 17.33 -7.48 -18.89
N ASN A 69 17.38 -8.81 -18.78
CA ASN A 69 16.20 -9.66 -18.84
C ASN A 69 15.48 -9.69 -17.48
N PRO A 70 14.30 -9.07 -17.32
CA PRO A 70 13.58 -9.05 -16.04
C PRO A 70 12.93 -10.39 -15.68
N LEU A 71 12.89 -11.35 -16.61
CA LEU A 71 12.34 -12.68 -16.40
C LEU A 71 13.40 -13.69 -15.93
N ASP A 72 14.67 -13.28 -15.84
CA ASP A 72 15.73 -14.13 -15.30
C ASP A 72 15.44 -14.46 -13.81
N PRO A 73 15.31 -15.74 -13.43
CA PRO A 73 15.01 -16.11 -12.05
C PRO A 73 16.03 -15.60 -11.03
N MET A 74 17.31 -15.53 -11.40
CA MET A 74 18.36 -15.02 -10.51
C MET A 74 18.24 -13.51 -10.29
N TRP A 75 17.92 -12.77 -11.35
CA TRP A 75 17.63 -11.35 -11.26
C TRP A 75 16.38 -11.08 -10.40
N ILE A 76 15.30 -11.85 -10.58
CA ILE A 76 14.09 -11.75 -9.76
C ILE A 76 14.39 -12.03 -8.29
N ALA A 77 15.15 -13.09 -7.98
CA ALA A 77 15.53 -13.42 -6.60
C ALA A 77 16.34 -12.29 -5.95
N THR A 78 17.25 -11.69 -6.72
CA THR A 78 18.06 -10.54 -6.28
C THR A 78 17.18 -9.31 -6.01
N LEU A 79 16.25 -9.01 -6.92
CA LEU A 79 15.30 -7.91 -6.78
C LEU A 79 14.44 -8.09 -5.52
N VAL A 80 13.87 -9.27 -5.31
CA VAL A 80 13.04 -9.57 -4.14
C VAL A 80 13.84 -9.42 -2.86
N GLY A 81 15.08 -9.92 -2.82
CA GLY A 81 15.98 -9.75 -1.68
C GLY A 81 16.23 -8.28 -1.35
N ILE A 82 16.63 -7.48 -2.35
CA ILE A 82 16.93 -6.06 -2.19
C ILE A 82 15.68 -5.26 -1.77
N VAL A 83 14.55 -5.50 -2.41
CA VAL A 83 13.27 -4.83 -2.10
C VAL A 83 12.82 -5.16 -0.67
N THR A 84 12.94 -6.42 -0.25
CA THR A 84 12.55 -6.83 1.11
C THR A 84 13.39 -6.12 2.16
N VAL A 85 14.71 -6.08 1.98
CA VAL A 85 15.62 -5.41 2.91
C VAL A 85 15.41 -3.89 2.89
N SER A 86 15.29 -3.31 1.70
CA SER A 86 15.05 -1.87 1.50
C SER A 86 13.74 -1.43 2.13
N SER A 87 12.67 -2.21 1.97
CA SER A 87 11.35 -1.90 2.50
C SER A 87 11.35 -1.78 4.03
N ALA A 88 12.09 -2.66 4.72
CA ALA A 88 12.26 -2.55 6.17
C ALA A 88 12.98 -1.25 6.58
N GLY A 89 13.98 -0.84 5.79
CA GLY A 89 14.68 0.43 5.98
C GLY A 89 13.76 1.64 5.80
N VAL A 90 12.95 1.66 4.75
CA VAL A 90 12.03 2.77 4.43
C VAL A 90 10.92 2.92 5.47
N ALA A 91 10.41 1.81 6.02
CA ALA A 91 9.37 1.81 7.06
C ALA A 91 9.80 2.54 8.34
N GLY A 92 11.09 2.53 8.68
CA GLY A 92 11.62 3.17 9.90
C GLY A 92 11.85 4.68 9.80
N VAL A 93 12.00 5.23 8.59
CA VAL A 93 12.35 6.65 8.36
C VAL A 93 11.25 7.47 7.67
N GLY A 94 10.14 6.86 7.26
CA GLY A 94 9.01 7.58 6.66
C GLY A 94 9.28 8.07 5.23
N GLY A 95 10.02 7.30 4.43
CA GLY A 95 10.48 7.72 3.10
C GLY A 95 9.48 7.59 1.95
N GLY A 96 8.35 6.92 2.12
CA GLY A 96 7.42 6.69 1.01
C GLY A 96 8.09 6.01 -0.20
N ALA A 97 7.49 6.15 -1.38
CA ALA A 97 7.90 5.42 -2.58
C ALA A 97 9.18 5.96 -3.25
N THR A 98 9.40 7.28 -3.17
CA THR A 98 10.57 7.92 -3.78
C THR A 98 11.86 7.43 -3.14
N PHE A 99 11.93 7.36 -1.81
CA PHE A 99 13.11 6.84 -1.13
C PHE A 99 13.32 5.35 -1.40
N ALA A 100 12.24 4.57 -1.48
CA ALA A 100 12.34 3.16 -1.84
C ALA A 100 12.94 2.97 -3.25
N ALA A 101 12.49 3.76 -4.23
CA ALA A 101 13.04 3.74 -5.59
C ALA A 101 14.52 4.16 -5.64
N LEU A 102 14.90 5.19 -4.85
CA LEU A 102 16.28 5.67 -4.77
C LEU A 102 17.24 4.67 -4.12
N ILE A 103 16.75 3.73 -3.31
CA ILE A 103 17.57 2.66 -2.74
C ILE A 103 17.64 1.48 -3.70
N VAL A 104 16.49 1.02 -4.20
CA VAL A 104 16.40 -0.23 -4.98
C VAL A 104 17.03 -0.09 -6.36
N LEU A 105 16.77 1.00 -7.09
CA LEU A 105 17.26 1.12 -8.48
C LEU A 105 18.79 1.16 -8.55
N PRO A 106 19.51 1.98 -7.76
CA PRO A 106 20.97 1.94 -7.75
C PRO A 106 21.52 0.59 -7.25
N ALA A 107 20.87 -0.04 -6.27
CA ALA A 107 21.28 -1.36 -5.78
C ALA A 107 21.15 -2.46 -6.85
N MET A 108 20.22 -2.31 -7.80
CA MET A 108 20.07 -3.17 -8.97
C MET A 108 20.93 -2.75 -10.17
N GLY A 109 21.76 -1.71 -10.03
CA GLY A 109 22.55 -1.15 -11.14
C GLY A 109 21.72 -0.41 -12.19
N LEU A 110 20.49 -0.02 -11.85
CA LEU A 110 19.56 0.67 -12.76
C LEU A 110 19.64 2.20 -12.59
N PRO A 111 19.60 2.96 -13.69
CA PRO A 111 19.65 4.41 -13.64
C PRO A 111 18.32 4.99 -13.13
N VAL A 112 18.39 5.77 -12.05
CA VAL A 112 17.22 6.47 -11.46
C VAL A 112 16.60 7.48 -12.43
N THR A 113 17.41 8.05 -13.33
CA THR A 113 16.96 9.03 -14.32
C THR A 113 15.91 8.48 -15.29
N LEU A 114 15.86 7.16 -15.50
CA LEU A 114 14.84 6.53 -16.35
C LEU A 114 13.47 6.44 -15.68
N VAL A 115 13.36 6.70 -14.37
CA VAL A 115 12.07 6.85 -13.66
C VAL A 115 11.30 8.08 -14.16
N ALA A 116 11.98 9.11 -14.67
CA ALA A 116 11.33 10.29 -15.24
C ALA A 116 10.45 9.96 -16.46
N LEU A 117 10.70 8.84 -17.15
CA LEU A 117 9.87 8.37 -18.25
C LEU A 117 8.48 7.90 -17.80
N LEU A 118 8.31 7.61 -16.50
CA LEU A 118 7.09 7.03 -15.93
C LEU A 118 6.14 8.07 -15.35
N ILE A 119 6.46 9.37 -15.49
CA ILE A 119 5.62 10.49 -15.04
C ILE A 119 4.19 10.41 -15.59
N SER A 120 4.01 9.89 -16.80
CA SER A 120 2.68 9.78 -17.43
C SER A 120 1.80 8.70 -16.81
N VAL A 121 2.39 7.63 -16.26
CA VAL A 121 1.67 6.51 -15.63
C VAL A 121 1.64 6.60 -14.12
N GLU A 122 2.49 7.46 -13.53
CA GLU A 122 2.62 7.67 -12.10
C GLU A 122 1.27 7.94 -11.39
N PRO A 123 0.34 8.76 -11.91
CA PRO A 123 -0.95 8.99 -11.23
C PRO A 123 -1.78 7.71 -11.08
N LEU A 124 -1.76 6.81 -12.07
CA LEU A 124 -2.48 5.54 -12.03
C LEU A 124 -1.84 4.56 -11.03
N ILE A 125 -0.50 4.53 -11.01
CA ILE A 125 0.25 3.71 -10.06
C ILE A 125 0.00 4.20 -8.63
N ASP A 126 -0.02 5.52 -8.41
CA ASP A 126 -0.20 6.14 -7.10
C ASP A 126 -1.56 5.85 -6.47
N MET A 127 -2.62 5.84 -7.30
CA MET A 127 -3.95 5.36 -6.90
C MET A 127 -3.90 3.91 -6.45
N GLY A 128 -3.27 3.03 -7.23
CA GLY A 128 -3.17 1.59 -6.92
C GLY A 128 -2.42 1.30 -5.62
N ARG A 129 -1.26 1.92 -5.42
CA ARG A 129 -0.48 1.75 -4.17
C ARG A 129 -1.20 2.32 -2.95
N THR A 130 -1.90 3.43 -3.10
CA THR A 130 -2.70 4.01 -2.01
C THR A 130 -3.82 3.07 -1.63
N ALA A 131 -4.60 2.58 -2.60
CA ALA A 131 -5.67 1.62 -2.37
C ALA A 131 -5.16 0.35 -1.68
N LEU A 132 -3.99 -0.16 -2.09
CA LEU A 132 -3.36 -1.32 -1.46
C LEU A 132 -2.99 -1.05 0.00
N ASN A 133 -2.36 0.08 0.31
CA ASN A 133 -1.96 0.42 1.68
C ASN A 133 -3.19 0.57 2.59
N VAL A 134 -4.24 1.23 2.09
CA VAL A 134 -5.51 1.42 2.83
C VAL A 134 -6.18 0.08 3.07
N SER A 135 -6.27 -0.77 2.05
CA SER A 135 -6.82 -2.13 2.18
C SER A 135 -6.02 -3.00 3.17
N GLY A 136 -4.69 -2.88 3.16
CA GLY A 136 -3.82 -3.55 4.12
C GLY A 136 -4.10 -3.13 5.56
N SER A 137 -4.30 -1.84 5.80
CA SER A 137 -4.65 -1.33 7.13
C SER A 137 -6.01 -1.82 7.63
N MET A 138 -7.02 -1.89 6.75
CA MET A 138 -8.33 -2.47 7.09
C MET A 138 -8.23 -3.96 7.42
N THR A 139 -7.42 -4.69 6.65
CA THR A 139 -7.17 -6.12 6.88
C THR A 139 -6.49 -6.34 8.22
N ALA A 140 -5.47 -5.54 8.55
CA ALA A 140 -4.78 -5.62 9.84
C ALA A 140 -5.72 -5.31 11.02
N GLY A 141 -6.55 -4.27 10.92
CA GLY A 141 -7.54 -3.94 11.95
C GLY A 141 -8.59 -5.03 12.14
N THR A 142 -9.10 -5.58 11.04
CA THR A 142 -10.09 -6.67 11.06
C THR A 142 -9.52 -7.94 11.68
N LEU A 143 -8.33 -8.37 11.24
CA LEU A 143 -7.66 -9.55 11.81
C LEU A 143 -7.38 -9.37 13.31
N THR A 144 -6.90 -8.19 13.71
CA THR A 144 -6.64 -7.87 15.12
C THR A 144 -7.93 -7.95 15.94
N SER A 145 -9.01 -7.36 15.45
CA SER A 145 -10.33 -7.40 16.10
C SER A 145 -10.85 -8.83 16.25
N GLN A 146 -10.70 -9.66 15.21
CA GLN A 146 -11.12 -11.07 15.23
C GLN A 146 -10.29 -11.88 16.23
N TRP A 147 -8.98 -11.69 16.26
CA TRP A 147 -8.08 -12.37 17.21
C TRP A 147 -8.36 -11.99 18.65
N LEU A 148 -8.68 -10.72 18.90
CA LEU A 148 -9.10 -10.23 20.22
C LEU A 148 -10.55 -10.60 20.55
N LYS A 149 -11.30 -11.21 19.63
CA LYS A 149 -12.73 -11.53 19.75
C LYS A 149 -13.59 -10.31 20.07
N GLN A 150 -13.20 -9.16 19.53
CA GLN A 150 -13.90 -7.88 19.71
C GLN A 150 -14.71 -7.47 18.48
N THR A 151 -14.71 -8.27 17.42
CA THR A 151 -15.49 -7.98 16.21
C THR A 151 -16.97 -8.18 16.46
N ASP A 152 -17.77 -7.19 16.09
CA ASP A 152 -19.21 -7.34 15.99
C ASP A 152 -19.57 -8.20 14.77
N LYS A 153 -19.92 -9.46 15.03
CA LYS A 153 -20.28 -10.42 13.99
C LYS A 153 -21.63 -10.11 13.35
N ALA A 154 -22.54 -9.46 14.07
CA ALA A 154 -23.84 -9.11 13.49
C ALA A 154 -23.66 -8.10 12.35
N ILE A 155 -22.72 -7.16 12.51
CA ILE A 155 -22.33 -6.22 11.44
C ILE A 155 -21.55 -6.94 10.34
N LEU A 156 -20.54 -7.74 10.69
CA LEU A 156 -19.69 -8.41 9.70
C LEU A 156 -20.45 -9.39 8.80
N ASP A 157 -21.41 -10.11 9.36
CA ASP A 157 -22.22 -11.12 8.66
C ASP A 157 -23.47 -10.48 8.01
N SER A 158 -23.67 -9.17 8.13
CA SER A 158 -24.79 -8.47 7.51
C SER A 158 -24.59 -8.35 5.99
N GLU A 159 -25.65 -8.59 5.22
CA GLU A 159 -25.67 -8.36 3.76
C GLU A 159 -25.94 -6.88 3.41
N ASP A 160 -26.15 -6.03 4.42
CA ASP A 160 -26.37 -4.60 4.23
C ASP A 160 -25.04 -3.91 3.93
N ASP A 161 -24.88 -3.44 2.70
CA ASP A 161 -23.84 -2.49 2.32
C ASP A 161 -24.12 -1.14 3.00
N ALA A 162 -23.75 -1.01 4.29
CA ALA A 162 -23.99 0.21 5.05
C ALA A 162 -23.47 1.43 4.28
N GLU A 163 -24.37 2.39 4.00
CA GLU A 163 -24.06 3.60 3.23
C GLU A 163 -22.98 4.37 3.99
N LEU A 164 -21.80 4.52 3.37
CA LEU A 164 -20.72 5.32 3.94
C LEU A 164 -21.08 6.78 3.74
N ALA A 165 -20.91 7.61 4.76
CA ALA A 165 -21.35 8.99 4.71
C ALA A 165 -20.58 9.74 3.60
N HIS A 166 -21.23 9.95 2.45
CA HIS A 166 -20.79 10.93 1.45
C HIS A 166 -20.95 12.33 2.05
N ARG A 167 -19.90 12.85 2.69
CA ARG A 167 -19.77 14.26 3.03
C ARG A 167 -18.45 14.80 2.52
#